data_AF-A0A6J2C726-F1
#
_entry.id   AF-A0A6J2C726-F1
#
_cell.length_a   1.000
_cell.length_b   1.000
_cell.length_c   1.000
_cell.angle_alpha   90.00
_cell.angle_beta   90.00
_cell.angle_gamma   90.00
#
_symmetry.space_group_name_H-M   'P 1'
#
loop_
_entity.id
_entity.type
_entity.pdbx_description
1 polymer ?
#
loop_
_entity_poly.entity_id
_entity_poly.type
_entity_poly.pdbx_seq_one_letter_code
_entity_poly.pdbx_strand_id
1 'polypeptide(L)'
;MGAQAPALLLPLLAQWLLRAAPAPAPAPLTLPLRVAAPTPGPGTPAAPRAAPHADGLALALEPAGGAANFLAMVDNLQGDSGRGYYLEMLIGTPPQKLQILVDTGSSNFAVAGAPHSYIDSYFDAERSSTYHSKGFDVTVKYTQGSWTGFVGEDVVTIPKGFNSSFLVNIATIFESENFFLPGIKWNGILGLAYAALAKPSSSLETFFDSLVAQTKIPNVFSMQMCGAGLPVAGAGTNGGSLVLGGIEPSLYKGDIWYTPIKEEWYYQIEILKLEIGGQSLNLDCREYNADKAIVDSGTTLLRLPQKVFNAVVEAVARTSLIPEFSDGFWTGSQLACWTNSETPWSYFPKISIYLRDENSSQSFRVTILPQLYIQPMMGAGLNYECYRFGISPSTNALVIGATVMEGFYVIFDRARKRVGFAASPCAEIAGAPVSEVSGPFSTDDIASNCVPALPLNEPVLWIVSYTLMSVCGIILFTLIILLRLPFRCRHLPRDPEVVNDESSLVRHRWK
;
A
#
# COMPACT_ATOMS: atom_id res chain seq x y z
N MET A 1 20.70 -13.67 69.06
CA MET A 1 22.07 -13.36 69.53
C MET A 1 22.82 -12.84 68.29
N GLY A 2 23.05 -11.54 68.05
CA GLY A 2 23.36 -10.40 68.90
C GLY A 2 24.67 -9.81 68.34
N ALA A 3 24.60 -8.78 67.48
CA ALA A 3 25.08 -7.40 67.75
C ALA A 3 26.63 -7.25 67.60
N GLN A 4 27.25 -6.23 67.01
CA GLN A 4 26.88 -4.83 66.75
C GLN A 4 27.97 -4.17 65.86
N ALA A 5 27.59 -3.17 65.06
CA ALA A 5 28.48 -2.12 64.51
C ALA A 5 28.74 -1.02 65.59
N PRO A 6 29.58 0.03 65.37
CA PRO A 6 29.16 1.19 64.55
C PRO A 6 30.30 2.03 63.87
N ALA A 7 29.85 3.09 63.19
CA ALA A 7 30.49 4.04 62.26
C ALA A 7 31.25 5.24 62.89
N LEU A 8 31.99 6.02 62.07
CA LEU A 8 32.26 7.48 62.13
C LEU A 8 33.11 7.89 60.87
N LEU A 9 32.67 8.71 59.90
CA LEU A 9 32.47 10.19 59.81
C LEU A 9 33.71 11.03 59.36
N LEU A 10 33.58 11.66 58.18
CA LEU A 10 34.27 12.86 57.62
C LEU A 10 34.15 14.09 58.57
N PRO A 11 34.95 15.20 58.48
CA PRO A 11 35.07 16.11 57.29
C PRO A 11 36.34 17.03 57.18
N LEU A 12 36.28 18.02 56.25
CA LEU A 12 37.04 19.30 56.10
C LEU A 12 38.28 19.29 55.17
N LEU A 13 38.33 19.95 53.99
CA LEU A 13 38.04 21.34 53.57
C LEU A 13 38.92 22.39 54.26
N ALA A 14 40.09 22.69 53.68
CA ALA A 14 40.71 24.03 53.62
C ALA A 14 42.14 23.98 53.06
N GLN A 15 42.34 24.39 51.81
CA GLN A 15 43.54 25.12 51.38
C GLN A 15 43.23 25.90 50.10
N TRP A 16 42.51 27.00 50.30
CA TRP A 16 42.53 28.20 49.47
C TRP A 16 43.41 29.22 50.20
N LEU A 17 44.43 29.78 49.53
CA LEU A 17 44.68 31.22 49.38
C LEU A 17 46.13 31.53 48.97
N LEU A 18 46.25 32.63 48.22
CA LEU A 18 47.41 33.34 47.65
C LEU A 18 47.84 32.81 46.26
N ARG A 19 47.66 33.53 45.14
CA ARG A 19 47.55 34.99 44.89
C ARG A 19 46.80 35.28 43.58
N ALA A 20 46.07 36.39 43.58
CA ALA A 20 45.37 37.00 42.46
C ALA A 20 46.26 37.95 41.64
N ALA A 21 46.02 38.04 40.33
CA ALA A 21 46.20 39.22 39.46
C ALA A 21 45.53 38.98 38.08
N PRO A 22 45.12 40.01 37.33
CA PRO A 22 43.82 40.07 36.63
C PRO A 22 43.84 39.74 35.11
N ALA A 23 42.65 39.41 34.61
CA ALA A 23 42.34 39.10 33.21
C ALA A 23 42.30 40.34 32.29
N PRO A 24 42.69 40.23 31.01
CA PRO A 24 42.50 41.28 30.02
C PRO A 24 41.08 41.26 29.40
N ALA A 25 40.56 42.46 29.17
CA ALA A 25 39.21 42.78 28.71
C ALA A 25 38.91 42.36 27.25
N PRO A 26 37.62 42.18 26.88
CA PRO A 26 37.21 41.88 25.51
C PRO A 26 37.29 43.12 24.60
N ALA A 27 37.69 42.91 23.35
CA ALA A 27 37.79 43.92 22.30
C ALA A 27 36.40 44.49 21.90
N PRO A 28 36.32 45.75 21.44
CA PRO A 28 35.07 46.49 21.32
C PRO A 28 34.26 46.12 20.06
N LEU A 29 32.93 46.06 20.25
CA LEU A 29 31.91 46.08 19.21
C LEU A 29 31.95 47.41 18.45
N THR A 30 32.04 47.37 17.13
CA THR A 30 31.76 48.52 16.25
C THR A 30 30.39 48.36 15.59
N LEU A 31 29.42 49.17 16.03
CA LEU A 31 28.15 49.43 15.35
C LEU A 31 28.32 50.66 14.42
N PRO A 32 27.93 50.62 13.15
CA PRO A 32 27.68 51.83 12.38
C PRO A 32 26.20 52.22 12.48
N LEU A 33 25.95 53.44 12.95
CA LEU A 33 24.65 54.09 12.96
C LEU A 33 24.81 55.47 12.29
N ARG A 34 24.13 55.72 11.17
CA ARG A 34 23.61 57.04 10.73
C ARG A 34 22.81 56.91 9.43
N VAL A 35 21.50 57.18 9.46
CA VAL A 35 20.76 58.45 9.21
C VAL A 35 20.38 58.63 7.73
N ALA A 36 19.13 59.02 7.48
CA ALA A 36 18.41 58.97 6.21
C ALA A 36 18.40 60.26 5.37
N ALA A 37 18.14 60.06 4.05
CA ALA A 37 17.59 60.94 2.99
C ALA A 37 18.48 62.03 2.36
N PRO A 38 18.33 62.41 1.05
CA PRO A 38 17.12 62.29 0.18
C PRO A 38 17.31 61.64 -1.22
N THR A 39 16.17 61.39 -1.88
CA THR A 39 15.95 60.74 -3.21
C THR A 39 16.55 61.49 -4.41
N PRO A 40 16.90 60.76 -5.49
CA PRO A 40 16.14 60.90 -6.75
C PRO A 40 15.92 59.56 -7.50
N GLY A 41 14.80 59.46 -8.24
CA GLY A 41 14.42 58.30 -9.07
C GLY A 41 15.12 58.21 -10.44
N PRO A 42 14.57 57.44 -11.40
CA PRO A 42 14.96 56.05 -11.62
C PRO A 42 15.67 55.83 -12.96
N GLY A 43 16.56 54.83 -13.02
CA GLY A 43 17.17 54.33 -14.25
C GLY A 43 17.77 52.94 -14.05
N THR A 44 17.23 51.96 -14.78
CA THR A 44 17.69 50.57 -14.93
C THR A 44 19.17 50.50 -15.34
N PRO A 45 19.96 49.48 -14.88
CA PRO A 45 20.18 48.32 -15.77
C PRO A 45 20.57 46.96 -15.10
N ALA A 46 20.28 45.91 -15.88
CA ALA A 46 21.04 44.67 -16.13
C ALA A 46 21.61 43.79 -14.99
N ALA A 47 21.29 42.50 -15.10
CA ALA A 47 21.63 41.37 -14.23
C ALA A 47 23.12 40.94 -14.24
N PRO A 48 23.58 40.22 -13.19
CA PRO A 48 24.72 39.31 -13.29
C PRO A 48 24.30 37.83 -13.27
N ARG A 49 24.96 37.11 -14.20
CA ARG A 49 25.08 35.67 -14.50
C ARG A 49 24.62 34.61 -13.48
N ALA A 50 23.90 33.64 -14.04
CA ALA A 50 23.45 32.38 -13.45
C ALA A 50 24.58 31.38 -13.17
N ALA A 51 24.43 30.63 -12.08
CA ALA A 51 25.00 29.30 -11.86
C ALA A 51 23.91 28.25 -12.15
N PRO A 52 24.21 27.12 -12.83
CA PRO A 52 23.20 26.12 -13.15
C PRO A 52 23.16 25.07 -12.03
N HIS A 53 22.03 24.97 -11.32
CA HIS A 53 21.47 23.74 -10.74
C HIS A 53 20.28 24.08 -9.84
N ALA A 54 19.07 23.98 -10.39
CA ALA A 54 17.81 23.85 -9.64
C ALA A 54 16.66 23.46 -10.59
N ASP A 55 16.77 22.34 -11.29
CA ASP A 55 15.60 21.66 -11.88
C ASP A 55 15.17 20.56 -10.90
N GLY A 56 14.33 20.91 -9.92
CA GLY A 56 13.93 19.94 -8.88
C GLY A 56 12.68 20.27 -8.07
N LEU A 57 12.19 21.52 -8.11
CA LEU A 57 10.98 21.91 -7.40
C LEU A 57 9.91 22.33 -8.41
N ALA A 58 9.22 21.34 -8.97
CA ALA A 58 7.87 21.58 -9.46
C ALA A 58 6.96 21.75 -8.24
N LEU A 59 7.07 22.92 -7.60
CA LEU A 59 6.10 23.42 -6.65
C LEU A 59 4.72 23.37 -7.31
N ALA A 60 3.73 22.93 -6.54
CA ALA A 60 2.31 22.91 -6.84
C ALA A 60 1.89 24.09 -7.73
N LEU A 61 1.87 23.89 -9.03
CA LEU A 61 1.18 24.80 -9.93
C LEU A 61 -0.18 24.14 -10.12
N GLU A 62 -1.17 24.71 -9.44
CA GLU A 62 -2.57 24.52 -9.80
C GLU A 62 -2.68 24.55 -11.33
N PRO A 63 -3.33 23.55 -11.96
CA PRO A 63 -3.32 23.43 -13.40
C PRO A 63 -3.79 24.74 -14.04
N ALA A 64 -3.03 25.22 -15.03
CA ALA A 64 -3.34 26.44 -15.75
C ALA A 64 -4.76 26.31 -16.35
N GLY A 65 -5.73 27.03 -15.78
CA GLY A 65 -7.15 26.91 -16.13
C GLY A 65 -8.11 26.70 -14.97
N GLY A 66 -7.63 26.51 -13.72
CA GLY A 66 -8.49 26.42 -12.53
C GLY A 66 -9.37 25.15 -12.49
N ALA A 67 -8.93 24.09 -13.17
CA ALA A 67 -9.67 22.83 -13.26
C ALA A 67 -9.71 22.06 -11.93
N ALA A 68 -8.66 22.20 -11.11
CA ALA A 68 -8.58 21.65 -9.75
C ALA A 68 -8.20 22.75 -8.75
N ASN A 69 -8.47 22.51 -7.47
CA ASN A 69 -7.97 23.30 -6.34
C ASN A 69 -7.52 22.34 -5.24
N PHE A 70 -6.20 22.18 -5.08
CA PHE A 70 -5.58 21.21 -4.17
C PHE A 70 -5.87 21.55 -2.71
N LEU A 71 -5.85 22.84 -2.35
CA LEU A 71 -6.16 23.29 -1.00
C LEU A 71 -7.62 22.96 -0.61
N ALA A 72 -8.55 22.99 -1.57
CA ALA A 72 -9.93 22.58 -1.33
C ALA A 72 -10.09 21.05 -1.13
N MET A 73 -9.09 20.26 -1.50
CA MET A 73 -9.05 18.79 -1.29
C MET A 73 -8.47 18.41 0.08
N VAL A 74 -8.00 19.36 0.88
CA VAL A 74 -7.58 19.10 2.27
C VAL A 74 -8.79 18.66 3.12
N ASP A 75 -8.58 17.66 3.97
CA ASP A 75 -9.60 17.05 4.84
C ASP A 75 -10.82 16.53 4.07
N ASN A 76 -10.60 15.99 2.86
CA ASN A 76 -11.67 15.40 2.04
C ASN A 76 -11.88 13.90 2.28
N LEU A 77 -11.05 13.25 3.10
CA LEU A 77 -11.19 11.86 3.52
C LEU A 77 -11.79 11.75 4.92
N GLN A 78 -12.54 10.68 5.11
CA GLN A 78 -13.01 10.17 6.39
C GLN A 78 -12.58 8.72 6.56
N GLY A 79 -12.65 8.20 7.79
CA GLY A 79 -12.30 6.81 8.09
C GLY A 79 -11.00 6.68 8.88
N ASP A 80 -10.52 5.44 8.95
CA ASP A 80 -9.38 4.98 9.76
C ASP A 80 -8.74 3.74 9.09
N SER A 81 -7.53 3.34 9.50
CA SER A 81 -6.85 2.17 8.92
C SER A 81 -7.64 0.87 9.02
N GLY A 82 -8.42 0.69 10.09
CA GLY A 82 -9.16 -0.54 10.34
C GLY A 82 -10.36 -0.74 9.40
N ARG A 83 -11.00 0.34 8.97
CA ARG A 83 -12.20 0.32 8.12
C ARG A 83 -11.95 0.82 6.70
N GLY A 84 -10.81 1.46 6.46
CA GLY A 84 -10.44 2.10 5.20
C GLY A 84 -10.85 3.56 5.15
N TYR A 85 -10.10 4.32 4.35
CA TYR A 85 -10.32 5.75 4.13
C TYR A 85 -11.17 5.97 2.89
N TYR A 86 -12.19 6.79 3.03
CA TYR A 86 -13.18 7.00 1.98
C TYR A 86 -13.42 8.48 1.72
N LEU A 87 -13.76 8.79 0.46
CA LEU A 87 -14.18 10.11 0.03
C LEU A 87 -15.67 10.13 -0.28
N GLU A 88 -16.29 11.30 -0.16
CA GLU A 88 -17.64 11.52 -0.66
C GLU A 88 -17.61 11.78 -2.17
N MET A 89 -18.46 11.08 -2.93
CA MET A 89 -18.65 11.30 -4.37
C MET A 89 -20.13 11.43 -4.69
N LEU A 90 -20.46 12.26 -5.68
CA LEU A 90 -21.81 12.40 -6.20
C LEU A 90 -21.87 11.77 -7.59
N ILE A 91 -22.80 10.84 -7.81
CA ILE A 91 -22.88 10.01 -9.02
C ILE A 91 -24.26 10.20 -9.66
N GLY A 92 -24.28 10.44 -10.97
CA GLY A 92 -25.50 10.50 -11.77
C GLY A 92 -26.27 11.82 -11.73
N THR A 93 -27.43 11.83 -12.39
CA THR A 93 -28.29 13.01 -12.54
C THR A 93 -29.75 12.68 -12.23
N PRO A 94 -30.36 13.20 -11.14
CA PRO A 94 -29.74 14.06 -10.13
C PRO A 94 -28.66 13.33 -9.31
N PRO A 95 -27.71 14.05 -8.70
CA PRO A 95 -26.57 13.42 -8.04
C PRO A 95 -26.96 12.60 -6.82
N GLN A 96 -26.49 11.36 -6.78
CA GLN A 96 -26.63 10.43 -5.66
C GLN A 96 -25.33 10.37 -4.87
N LYS A 97 -25.42 10.58 -3.56
CA LYS A 97 -24.25 10.75 -2.69
C LYS A 97 -23.81 9.42 -2.09
N LEU A 98 -22.58 9.00 -2.38
CA LEU A 98 -21.98 7.76 -1.88
C LEU A 98 -20.65 8.02 -1.19
N GLN A 99 -20.22 7.05 -0.39
CA GLN A 99 -18.96 7.05 0.36
C GLN A 99 -18.06 5.98 -0.24
N ILE A 100 -16.95 6.39 -0.84
CA ILE A 100 -16.16 5.54 -1.72
C ILE A 100 -14.78 5.29 -1.10
N LEU A 101 -14.46 4.03 -0.82
CA LEU A 101 -13.14 3.60 -0.34
C LEU A 101 -12.07 3.99 -1.37
N VAL A 102 -10.98 4.62 -0.91
CA VAL A 102 -9.82 4.93 -1.74
C VAL A 102 -8.88 3.72 -1.76
N ASP A 103 -8.71 3.10 -2.93
CA ASP A 103 -7.96 1.86 -3.07
C ASP A 103 -6.88 1.95 -4.15
N THR A 104 -5.61 2.07 -3.74
CA THR A 104 -4.46 2.04 -4.65
C THR A 104 -4.01 0.62 -5.04
N GLY A 105 -4.68 -0.42 -4.53
CA GLY A 105 -4.45 -1.83 -4.83
C GLY A 105 -5.38 -2.42 -5.90
N SER A 106 -6.32 -1.66 -6.46
CA SER A 106 -7.16 -2.08 -7.59
C SER A 106 -7.44 -0.94 -8.58
N SER A 107 -8.17 -1.21 -9.68
CA SER A 107 -8.33 -0.26 -10.80
C SER A 107 -9.75 -0.07 -11.30
N ASN A 108 -10.72 -0.68 -10.64
CA ASN A 108 -12.14 -0.52 -10.99
C ASN A 108 -12.78 0.51 -10.06
N PHE A 109 -13.61 1.38 -10.62
CA PHE A 109 -14.58 2.14 -9.84
C PHE A 109 -15.88 1.35 -9.75
N ALA A 110 -16.26 0.93 -8.55
CA ALA A 110 -17.42 0.09 -8.32
C ALA A 110 -18.20 0.54 -7.09
N VAL A 111 -19.52 0.53 -7.17
CA VAL A 111 -20.41 0.97 -6.09
C VAL A 111 -21.50 -0.05 -5.86
N ALA A 112 -22.08 -0.10 -4.66
CA ALA A 112 -23.28 -0.87 -4.43
C ALA A 112 -24.38 -0.43 -5.41
N GLY A 113 -24.95 -1.37 -6.16
CA GLY A 113 -26.09 -1.17 -7.05
C GLY A 113 -27.39 -1.75 -6.50
N ALA A 114 -27.34 -2.38 -5.32
CA ALA A 114 -28.47 -3.00 -4.65
C ALA A 114 -28.35 -2.85 -3.12
N PRO A 115 -29.46 -3.01 -2.37
CA PRO A 115 -29.42 -3.04 -0.91
C PRO A 115 -28.51 -4.16 -0.36
N HIS A 116 -27.78 -3.88 0.72
CA HIS A 116 -26.95 -4.86 1.41
C HIS A 116 -26.94 -4.60 2.93
N SER A 117 -26.80 -5.64 3.75
CA SER A 117 -26.97 -5.59 5.22
C SER A 117 -26.02 -4.66 5.99
N TYR A 118 -24.92 -4.24 5.36
CA TYR A 118 -23.86 -3.45 6.01
C TYR A 118 -23.64 -2.07 5.39
N ILE A 119 -24.52 -1.64 4.48
CA ILE A 119 -24.46 -0.32 3.85
C ILE A 119 -25.79 0.41 4.04
N ASP A 120 -25.73 1.72 4.21
CA ASP A 120 -26.90 2.56 4.46
C ASP A 120 -27.54 3.09 3.16
N SER A 121 -26.79 3.08 2.05
CA SER A 121 -27.23 3.55 0.74
C SER A 121 -26.47 2.86 -0.39
N TYR A 122 -27.03 2.91 -1.60
CA TYR A 122 -26.50 2.35 -2.83
C TYR A 122 -26.83 3.29 -4.00
N PHE A 123 -26.16 3.12 -5.14
CA PHE A 123 -26.43 3.86 -6.36
C PHE A 123 -27.55 3.18 -7.15
N ASP A 124 -28.64 3.90 -7.37
CA ASP A 124 -29.78 3.46 -8.16
C ASP A 124 -29.64 3.99 -9.60
N ALA A 125 -29.22 3.11 -10.50
CA ALA A 125 -28.97 3.45 -11.90
C ALA A 125 -30.23 3.94 -12.64
N GLU A 126 -31.43 3.46 -12.26
CA GLU A 126 -32.69 3.87 -12.90
C GLU A 126 -33.07 5.32 -12.56
N ARG A 127 -32.53 5.85 -11.47
CA ARG A 127 -32.78 7.23 -11.01
C ARG A 127 -31.82 8.24 -11.61
N SER A 128 -30.81 7.81 -12.37
CA SER A 128 -29.89 8.69 -13.08
C SER A 128 -30.27 8.80 -14.55
N SER A 129 -30.62 10.01 -15.01
CA SER A 129 -30.92 10.27 -16.42
C SER A 129 -29.68 10.26 -17.32
N THR A 130 -28.48 10.28 -16.74
CA THR A 130 -27.20 10.26 -17.45
C THR A 130 -26.51 8.90 -17.41
N TYR A 131 -27.05 7.92 -16.67
CA TYR A 131 -26.52 6.57 -16.65
C TYR A 131 -26.70 5.88 -18.00
N HIS A 132 -25.62 5.28 -18.50
CA HIS A 132 -25.63 4.49 -19.72
C HIS A 132 -25.02 3.11 -19.47
N SER A 133 -25.82 2.04 -19.64
CA SER A 133 -25.32 0.68 -19.51
C SER A 133 -24.44 0.30 -20.71
N LYS A 134 -23.34 -0.44 -20.45
CA LYS A 134 -22.54 -1.07 -21.50
C LYS A 134 -23.01 -2.47 -21.89
N GLY A 135 -24.04 -2.99 -21.23
CA GLY A 135 -24.66 -4.28 -21.58
C GLY A 135 -23.82 -5.52 -21.25
N PHE A 136 -22.86 -5.42 -20.33
CA PHE A 136 -22.09 -6.56 -19.84
C PHE A 136 -21.74 -6.42 -18.35
N ASP A 137 -21.40 -7.55 -17.74
CA ASP A 137 -21.09 -7.65 -16.31
C ASP A 137 -19.60 -7.85 -16.09
N VAL A 138 -19.14 -7.58 -14.87
CA VAL A 138 -17.77 -7.85 -14.45
C VAL A 138 -17.76 -8.46 -13.05
N THR A 139 -16.95 -9.52 -12.89
CA THR A 139 -16.66 -10.13 -11.59
C THR A 139 -15.23 -9.81 -11.20
N VAL A 140 -15.05 -9.32 -9.98
CA VAL A 140 -13.74 -8.99 -9.39
C VAL A 140 -13.55 -9.78 -8.11
N LYS A 141 -12.38 -10.40 -7.96
CA LYS A 141 -12.00 -11.18 -6.79
C LYS A 141 -10.74 -10.58 -6.16
N TYR A 142 -10.81 -10.31 -4.87
CA TYR A 142 -9.69 -9.83 -4.07
C TYR A 142 -9.07 -10.98 -3.26
N THR A 143 -8.06 -10.65 -2.45
CA THR A 143 -7.47 -11.60 -1.49
C THR A 143 -8.54 -12.11 -0.50
N GLN A 144 -9.44 -11.24 -0.06
CA GLN A 144 -10.57 -11.57 0.79
C GLN A 144 -11.81 -10.88 0.23
N GLY A 145 -12.71 -11.68 -0.34
CA GLY A 145 -13.97 -11.22 -0.90
C GLY A 145 -13.99 -11.05 -2.42
N SER A 146 -15.20 -10.90 -2.95
CA SER A 146 -15.48 -10.72 -4.37
C SER A 146 -16.79 -9.98 -4.58
N TRP A 147 -16.97 -9.45 -5.78
CA TRP A 147 -18.24 -8.88 -6.21
C TRP A 147 -18.45 -9.07 -7.71
N THR A 148 -19.71 -9.05 -8.12
CA THR A 148 -20.17 -8.99 -9.50
C THR A 148 -21.08 -7.77 -9.68
N GLY A 149 -20.89 -7.03 -10.76
CA GLY A 149 -21.67 -5.83 -11.05
C GLY A 149 -21.88 -5.57 -12.54
N PHE A 150 -22.92 -4.81 -12.86
CA PHE A 150 -23.18 -4.34 -14.22
C PHE A 150 -22.22 -3.21 -14.57
N VAL A 151 -21.64 -3.22 -15.77
CA VAL A 151 -20.77 -2.14 -16.23
C VAL A 151 -21.58 -1.09 -16.98
N GLY A 152 -21.39 0.16 -16.60
CA GLY A 152 -21.97 1.34 -17.24
C GLY A 152 -21.02 2.53 -17.22
N GLU A 153 -21.55 3.67 -17.64
CA GLU A 153 -20.92 4.98 -17.50
C GLU A 153 -21.92 5.95 -16.88
N ASP A 154 -21.44 6.86 -16.05
CA ASP A 154 -22.24 7.97 -15.56
C ASP A 154 -21.33 9.16 -15.20
N VAL A 155 -21.95 10.32 -14.99
CA VAL A 155 -21.27 11.52 -14.54
C VAL A 155 -20.98 11.45 -13.04
N VAL A 156 -19.76 11.83 -12.67
CA VAL A 156 -19.31 11.85 -11.28
C VAL A 156 -18.77 13.22 -10.92
N THR A 157 -19.18 13.73 -9.77
CA THR A 157 -18.65 14.97 -9.17
C THR A 157 -17.94 14.64 -7.87
N ILE A 158 -16.72 15.15 -7.70
CA ILE A 158 -16.01 15.15 -6.41
C ILE A 158 -16.24 16.55 -5.80
N PRO A 159 -17.06 16.68 -4.73
CA PRO A 159 -17.49 17.99 -4.22
C PRO A 159 -16.34 18.92 -3.80
N LYS A 160 -15.22 18.35 -3.37
CA LYS A 160 -14.04 19.06 -2.93
C LYS A 160 -12.95 18.98 -4.00
N GLY A 161 -12.57 20.13 -4.53
CA GLY A 161 -11.43 20.29 -5.44
C GLY A 161 -11.78 20.41 -6.92
N PHE A 162 -12.98 20.03 -7.36
CA PHE A 162 -13.45 20.21 -8.73
C PHE A 162 -14.79 20.93 -8.77
N ASN A 163 -15.01 21.77 -9.78
CA ASN A 163 -16.27 22.50 -9.99
C ASN A 163 -17.16 21.87 -11.08
N SER A 164 -16.77 20.72 -11.63
CA SER A 164 -17.42 20.06 -12.76
C SER A 164 -17.57 18.56 -12.52
N SER A 165 -18.43 17.93 -13.31
CA SER A 165 -18.60 16.48 -13.35
C SER A 165 -17.81 15.86 -14.49
N PHE A 166 -17.48 14.56 -14.36
CA PHE A 166 -16.68 13.80 -15.31
C PHE A 166 -17.41 12.51 -15.68
N LEU A 167 -17.43 12.15 -16.96
CA LEU A 167 -18.00 10.88 -17.41
C LEU A 167 -16.99 9.77 -17.13
N VAL A 168 -17.35 8.74 -16.36
CA VAL A 168 -16.43 7.66 -16.00
C VAL A 168 -17.10 6.30 -16.11
N ASN A 169 -16.30 5.26 -16.30
CA ASN A 169 -16.76 3.87 -16.14
C ASN A 169 -17.12 3.61 -14.68
N ILE A 170 -18.24 2.93 -14.46
CA ILE A 170 -18.72 2.53 -13.14
C ILE A 170 -19.27 1.10 -13.20
N ALA A 171 -18.94 0.28 -12.20
CA ALA A 171 -19.57 -1.02 -11.99
C ALA A 171 -20.60 -0.92 -10.85
N THR A 172 -21.86 -1.31 -11.10
CA THR A 172 -22.93 -1.32 -10.10
C THR A 172 -23.11 -2.74 -9.55
N ILE A 173 -22.62 -2.95 -8.33
CA ILE A 173 -22.52 -4.25 -7.67
C ILE A 173 -23.92 -4.74 -7.30
N PHE A 174 -24.32 -5.88 -7.86
CA PHE A 174 -25.58 -6.55 -7.53
C PHE A 174 -25.39 -7.83 -6.72
N GLU A 175 -24.17 -8.37 -6.67
CA GLU A 175 -23.80 -9.55 -5.90
C GLU A 175 -22.42 -9.37 -5.28
N SER A 176 -22.24 -9.76 -4.02
CA SER A 176 -20.94 -9.71 -3.36
C SER A 176 -20.80 -10.75 -2.26
N GLU A 177 -19.57 -11.22 -2.05
CA GLU A 177 -19.19 -12.13 -0.97
C GLU A 177 -18.04 -11.52 -0.19
N ASN A 178 -18.19 -11.32 1.13
CA ASN A 178 -17.14 -10.80 2.02
C ASN A 178 -16.48 -9.49 1.53
N PHE A 179 -17.20 -8.67 0.76
CA PHE A 179 -16.72 -7.38 0.28
C PHE A 179 -17.18 -6.24 1.19
N PHE A 180 -18.51 -6.08 1.34
CA PHE A 180 -19.05 -5.21 2.37
C PHE A 180 -19.00 -5.95 3.72
N LEU A 181 -18.30 -5.37 4.69
CA LEU A 181 -18.06 -5.96 6.01
C LEU A 181 -18.80 -5.18 7.12
N PRO A 182 -19.09 -5.82 8.27
CA PRO A 182 -19.69 -5.11 9.40
C PRO A 182 -18.85 -3.89 9.84
N GLY A 183 -19.52 -2.76 10.05
CA GLY A 183 -18.90 -1.55 10.60
C GLY A 183 -18.20 -0.64 9.59
N ILE A 184 -18.10 -1.03 8.32
CA ILE A 184 -17.65 -0.11 7.26
C ILE A 184 -18.59 1.09 7.14
N LYS A 185 -18.06 2.16 6.55
CA LYS A 185 -18.79 3.42 6.32
C LYS A 185 -18.82 3.84 4.86
N TRP A 186 -18.24 3.02 4.00
CA TRP A 186 -18.23 3.17 2.56
C TRP A 186 -19.17 2.14 1.92
N ASN A 187 -19.66 2.47 0.73
CA ASN A 187 -20.59 1.69 -0.07
C ASN A 187 -20.15 1.62 -1.55
N GLY A 188 -18.87 1.87 -1.79
CA GLY A 188 -18.19 1.64 -3.05
C GLY A 188 -16.68 1.71 -2.88
N ILE A 189 -15.95 1.47 -3.95
CA ILE A 189 -14.49 1.44 -4.02
C ILE A 189 -14.02 2.18 -5.27
N LEU A 190 -12.97 2.99 -5.10
CA LEU A 190 -12.29 3.74 -6.14
C LEU A 190 -10.89 3.15 -6.35
N GLY A 191 -10.78 2.25 -7.33
CA GLY A 191 -9.49 1.71 -7.76
C GLY A 191 -8.64 2.78 -8.46
N LEU A 192 -7.49 3.12 -7.86
CA LEU A 192 -6.55 4.13 -8.34
C LEU A 192 -5.24 3.55 -8.89
N ALA A 193 -5.10 2.22 -8.99
CA ALA A 193 -3.95 1.58 -9.64
C ALA A 193 -4.00 1.75 -11.18
N TYR A 194 -3.16 1.02 -11.91
CA TYR A 194 -3.04 1.16 -13.37
C TYR A 194 -4.03 0.26 -14.13
N ALA A 195 -4.38 0.64 -15.36
CA ALA A 195 -5.32 -0.10 -16.20
C ALA A 195 -5.00 -1.60 -16.36
N ALA A 196 -3.75 -2.03 -16.21
CA ALA A 196 -3.37 -3.44 -16.25
C ALA A 196 -4.13 -4.33 -15.25
N LEU A 197 -4.62 -3.78 -14.13
CA LEU A 197 -5.43 -4.51 -13.15
C LEU A 197 -6.94 -4.39 -13.37
N ALA A 198 -7.38 -3.50 -14.28
CA ALA A 198 -8.79 -3.28 -14.53
C ALA A 198 -9.45 -4.55 -15.06
N LYS A 199 -10.67 -4.80 -14.59
CA LYS A 199 -11.54 -5.88 -15.05
C LYS A 199 -12.69 -5.31 -15.89
N PRO A 200 -13.15 -6.04 -16.93
CA PRO A 200 -12.69 -7.38 -17.34
C PRO A 200 -11.33 -7.38 -18.04
N SER A 201 -10.88 -6.22 -18.54
CA SER A 201 -9.56 -6.06 -19.14
C SER A 201 -9.08 -4.61 -19.02
N SER A 202 -7.81 -4.37 -19.38
CA SER A 202 -7.20 -3.04 -19.40
C SER A 202 -7.80 -2.06 -20.40
N SER A 203 -8.71 -2.51 -21.28
CA SER A 203 -9.47 -1.62 -22.16
C SER A 203 -10.56 -0.83 -21.42
N LEU A 204 -10.94 -1.23 -20.20
CA LEU A 204 -11.86 -0.46 -19.38
C LEU A 204 -11.07 0.67 -18.71
N GLU A 205 -11.24 1.90 -19.23
CA GLU A 205 -10.53 3.08 -18.74
C GLU A 205 -10.79 3.30 -17.25
N THR A 206 -9.71 3.51 -16.49
CA THR A 206 -9.80 3.72 -15.03
C THR A 206 -10.38 5.09 -14.72
N PHE A 207 -10.87 5.27 -13.50
CA PHE A 207 -11.39 6.57 -13.05
C PHE A 207 -10.33 7.68 -13.18
N PHE A 208 -9.10 7.42 -12.72
CA PHE A 208 -8.05 8.44 -12.70
C PHE A 208 -7.56 8.77 -14.11
N ASP A 209 -7.47 7.78 -15.00
CA ASP A 209 -7.14 8.04 -16.42
C ASP A 209 -8.22 8.90 -17.08
N SER A 210 -9.51 8.59 -16.83
CA SER A 210 -10.65 9.39 -17.32
C SER A 210 -10.57 10.84 -16.81
N LEU A 211 -10.26 11.02 -15.53
CA LEU A 211 -10.14 12.33 -14.90
C LEU A 211 -9.00 13.15 -15.51
N VAL A 212 -7.80 12.57 -15.63
CA VAL A 212 -6.63 13.21 -16.26
C VAL A 212 -6.94 13.59 -17.72
N ALA A 213 -7.58 12.69 -18.47
CA ALA A 213 -7.92 12.92 -19.87
C ALA A 213 -8.91 14.09 -20.07
N GLN A 214 -9.93 14.18 -19.22
CA GLN A 214 -11.00 15.19 -19.32
C GLN A 214 -10.62 16.55 -18.73
N THR A 215 -9.84 16.58 -17.65
CA THR A 215 -9.54 17.83 -16.92
C THR A 215 -8.16 18.42 -17.22
N LYS A 216 -7.25 17.62 -17.80
CA LYS A 216 -5.85 17.98 -17.99
C LYS A 216 -5.09 18.30 -16.70
N ILE A 217 -5.57 17.81 -15.54
CA ILE A 217 -4.73 17.79 -14.32
C ILE A 217 -3.47 16.95 -14.56
N PRO A 218 -2.36 17.24 -13.88
CA PRO A 218 -1.19 16.37 -13.91
C PRO A 218 -1.54 14.92 -13.53
N ASN A 219 -0.90 13.94 -14.18
CA ASN A 219 -1.08 12.51 -13.89
C ASN A 219 -0.33 12.11 -12.59
N VAL A 220 -0.74 12.72 -11.48
CA VAL A 220 -0.19 12.57 -10.13
C VAL A 220 -1.34 12.70 -9.15
N PHE A 221 -1.36 11.86 -8.11
CA PHE A 221 -2.19 12.13 -6.93
C PHE A 221 -1.38 11.84 -5.68
N SER A 222 -1.85 12.32 -4.54
CA SER A 222 -1.18 12.11 -3.26
C SER A 222 -2.19 11.94 -2.14
N MET A 223 -1.77 11.22 -1.10
CA MET A 223 -2.66 10.78 -0.03
C MET A 223 -1.99 10.99 1.33
N GLN A 224 -2.76 11.56 2.25
CA GLN A 224 -2.43 11.69 3.68
C GLN A 224 -3.51 10.97 4.48
N MET A 225 -3.12 10.05 5.36
CA MET A 225 -4.02 9.26 6.22
C MET A 225 -3.72 9.61 7.68
N CYS A 226 -4.73 10.08 8.41
CA CYS A 226 -4.55 10.75 9.72
C CYS A 226 -5.21 10.00 10.89
N GLY A 227 -5.46 8.70 10.75
CA GLY A 227 -6.09 7.85 11.76
C GLY A 227 -5.13 7.24 12.78
N ALA A 228 -3.83 7.56 12.73
CA ALA A 228 -2.85 7.06 13.69
C ALA A 228 -3.28 7.40 15.13
N GLY A 229 -3.39 6.37 15.99
CA GLY A 229 -3.81 6.54 17.38
C GLY A 229 -5.31 6.64 17.62
N LEU A 230 -6.14 6.67 16.57
CA LEU A 230 -7.59 6.57 16.72
C LEU A 230 -7.98 5.10 16.93
N PRO A 231 -8.88 4.79 17.89
CA PRO A 231 -9.42 3.45 18.01
C PRO A 231 -10.20 3.08 16.76
N VAL A 232 -9.99 1.85 16.27
CA VAL A 232 -10.65 1.26 15.07
C VAL A 232 -12.19 1.24 15.15
N ALA A 233 -12.78 1.65 16.27
CA ALA A 233 -14.23 1.63 16.47
C ALA A 233 -14.88 2.92 17.01
N GLY A 234 -14.20 4.07 16.89
CA GLY A 234 -14.75 5.39 17.23
C GLY A 234 -15.58 6.07 16.12
N ALA A 235 -16.19 7.21 16.45
CA ALA A 235 -16.80 8.13 15.48
C ALA A 235 -15.70 9.06 14.93
N GLY A 236 -15.39 8.92 13.63
CA GLY A 236 -14.22 9.55 13.00
C GLY A 236 -14.29 11.08 12.94
N THR A 237 -13.22 11.72 13.42
CA THR A 237 -12.81 13.08 13.03
C THR A 237 -11.89 12.99 11.80
N ASN A 238 -11.86 14.01 10.95
CA ASN A 238 -11.05 14.17 9.71
C ASN A 238 -10.04 13.03 9.42
N GLY A 239 -10.35 12.16 8.47
CA GLY A 239 -9.53 10.99 8.12
C GLY A 239 -8.26 11.35 7.34
N GLY A 240 -8.25 12.50 6.66
CA GLY A 240 -7.08 12.97 5.93
C GLY A 240 -7.46 13.54 4.56
N SER A 241 -6.54 13.44 3.60
CA SER A 241 -6.67 14.12 2.32
C SER A 241 -6.25 13.24 1.14
N LEU A 242 -7.02 13.29 0.06
CA LEU A 242 -6.67 12.78 -1.27
C LEU A 242 -6.60 13.97 -2.23
N VAL A 243 -5.40 14.33 -2.65
CA VAL A 243 -5.14 15.43 -3.59
C VAL A 243 -4.97 14.85 -4.99
N LEU A 244 -5.94 15.13 -5.86
CA LEU A 244 -5.96 14.66 -7.25
C LEU A 244 -5.34 15.73 -8.15
N GLY A 245 -4.26 15.38 -8.85
CA GLY A 245 -3.55 16.26 -9.77
C GLY A 245 -2.25 16.84 -9.24
N GLY A 246 -1.85 16.57 -8.00
CA GLY A 246 -0.66 17.21 -7.44
C GLY A 246 -0.25 16.79 -6.04
N ILE A 247 0.51 17.69 -5.43
CA ILE A 247 1.14 17.58 -4.12
C ILE A 247 0.78 18.87 -3.37
N GLU A 248 0.24 18.76 -2.16
CA GLU A 248 -0.15 19.91 -1.34
C GLU A 248 0.89 20.13 -0.23
N PRO A 249 1.68 21.22 -0.26
CA PRO A 249 2.78 21.45 0.67
C PRO A 249 2.40 21.50 2.14
N SER A 250 1.15 21.84 2.47
CA SER A 250 0.69 21.87 3.86
C SER A 250 0.53 20.48 4.50
N LEU A 251 0.53 19.40 3.71
CA LEU A 251 0.27 18.03 4.17
C LEU A 251 1.53 17.24 4.55
N TYR A 252 2.73 17.82 4.42
CA TYR A 252 3.97 17.15 4.80
C TYR A 252 5.01 18.12 5.39
N LYS A 253 6.01 17.56 6.05
CA LYS A 253 7.19 18.30 6.53
C LYS A 253 8.46 17.57 6.07
N GLY A 254 9.54 18.34 5.93
CA GLY A 254 10.83 17.82 5.48
C GLY A 254 10.86 17.51 3.98
N ASP A 255 11.81 16.67 3.58
CA ASP A 255 12.03 16.33 2.18
C ASP A 255 11.11 15.19 1.71
N ILE A 256 10.75 15.24 0.42
CA ILE A 256 10.11 14.11 -0.26
C ILE A 256 11.20 13.22 -0.85
N TRP A 257 11.17 11.94 -0.51
CA TRP A 257 12.04 10.92 -1.08
C TRP A 257 11.28 10.05 -2.08
N TYR A 258 11.82 9.86 -3.27
CA TYR A 258 11.15 9.12 -4.34
C TYR A 258 11.80 7.76 -4.58
N THR A 259 10.98 6.72 -4.69
CA THR A 259 11.38 5.39 -5.15
C THR A 259 10.75 5.09 -6.52
N PRO A 260 11.48 4.48 -7.47
CA PRO A 260 10.92 4.12 -8.78
C PRO A 260 9.79 3.09 -8.69
N ILE A 261 8.77 3.25 -9.53
CA ILE A 261 7.77 2.22 -9.82
C ILE A 261 8.41 1.20 -10.76
N LYS A 262 8.43 -0.06 -10.36
CA LYS A 262 9.09 -1.15 -11.10
C LYS A 262 8.24 -1.68 -12.24
N GLU A 263 6.93 -1.72 -12.06
CA GLU A 263 5.95 -2.18 -13.06
C GLU A 263 4.61 -1.45 -12.86
N GLU A 264 3.97 -1.03 -13.95
CA GLU A 264 2.76 -0.18 -13.96
C GLU A 264 1.47 -1.03 -14.00
N TRP A 265 1.21 -1.72 -12.90
CA TRP A 265 0.01 -2.54 -12.65
C TRP A 265 -0.54 -2.19 -11.27
N TYR A 266 0.13 -2.68 -10.22
CA TYR A 266 0.11 -2.07 -8.90
C TYR A 266 1.10 -0.91 -8.83
N TYR A 267 1.11 -0.17 -7.71
CA TYR A 267 2.24 0.69 -7.33
C TYR A 267 3.38 -0.17 -6.77
N GLN A 268 3.99 -0.98 -7.63
CA GLN A 268 5.08 -1.86 -7.25
C GLN A 268 6.39 -1.09 -7.10
N ILE A 269 7.01 -1.21 -5.93
CA ILE A 269 8.29 -0.59 -5.59
C ILE A 269 9.34 -1.67 -5.26
N GLU A 270 10.58 -1.27 -5.05
CA GLU A 270 11.68 -2.18 -4.71
C GLU A 270 12.15 -1.97 -3.26
N ILE A 271 11.96 -3.01 -2.43
CA ILE A 271 12.44 -3.03 -1.05
C ILE A 271 13.82 -3.67 -0.99
N LEU A 272 14.76 -2.98 -0.36
CA LEU A 272 16.16 -3.43 -0.29
C LEU A 272 16.49 -4.13 1.02
N LYS A 273 15.96 -3.61 2.13
CA LYS A 273 16.31 -4.03 3.48
C LYS A 273 15.20 -3.69 4.46
N LEU A 274 14.96 -4.57 5.43
CA LEU A 274 14.18 -4.26 6.63
C LEU A 274 15.11 -4.22 7.84
N GLU A 275 14.90 -3.23 8.71
CA GLU A 275 15.57 -3.12 10.01
C GLU A 275 14.56 -3.10 11.15
N ILE A 276 14.84 -3.85 12.21
CA ILE A 276 14.05 -3.89 13.45
C ILE A 276 14.95 -3.43 14.58
N GLY A 277 14.60 -2.34 15.25
CA GLY A 277 15.43 -1.77 16.32
C GLY A 277 16.84 -1.37 15.88
N GLY A 278 17.01 -1.02 14.60
CA GLY A 278 18.31 -0.69 14.00
C GLY A 278 19.15 -1.89 13.57
N GLN A 279 18.65 -3.12 13.71
CA GLN A 279 19.31 -4.35 13.24
C GLN A 279 18.68 -4.82 11.93
N SER A 280 19.52 -5.10 10.92
CA SER A 280 19.04 -5.71 9.66
C SER A 280 18.54 -7.13 9.89
N LEU A 281 17.48 -7.53 9.18
CA LEU A 281 17.00 -8.91 9.19
C LEU A 281 17.96 -9.91 8.50
N ASN A 282 18.96 -9.44 7.76
CA ASN A 282 19.93 -10.28 7.05
C ASN A 282 19.29 -11.36 6.14
N LEU A 283 18.18 -11.03 5.49
CA LEU A 283 17.58 -11.85 4.44
C LEU A 283 18.08 -11.40 3.07
N ASP A 284 18.07 -12.30 2.08
CA ASP A 284 18.25 -11.90 0.68
C ASP A 284 17.15 -10.89 0.32
N CYS A 285 17.52 -9.76 -0.29
CA CYS A 285 16.57 -8.70 -0.59
C CYS A 285 15.46 -9.14 -1.55
N ARG A 286 15.66 -10.23 -2.30
CA ARG A 286 14.62 -10.85 -3.15
C ARG A 286 13.46 -11.41 -2.33
N GLU A 287 13.68 -11.80 -1.08
CA GLU A 287 12.61 -12.28 -0.19
C GLU A 287 11.56 -11.19 0.09
N TYR A 288 11.98 -9.92 0.10
CA TYR A 288 11.06 -8.78 0.28
C TYR A 288 10.21 -8.50 -0.98
N ASN A 289 10.63 -9.02 -2.13
CA ASN A 289 10.03 -8.73 -3.43
C ASN A 289 9.61 -10.00 -4.19
N ALA A 290 9.54 -11.17 -3.53
CA ALA A 290 9.48 -12.50 -4.15
C ALA A 290 8.37 -12.65 -5.22
N ASP A 291 7.21 -12.02 -4.98
CA ASP A 291 6.17 -11.82 -5.98
C ASP A 291 6.09 -10.34 -6.38
N LYS A 292 5.85 -9.48 -5.38
CA LYS A 292 5.75 -8.03 -5.52
C LYS A 292 5.78 -7.36 -4.15
N ALA A 293 6.31 -6.14 -4.10
CA ALA A 293 6.16 -5.22 -2.98
C ALA A 293 5.34 -4.01 -3.47
N ILE A 294 4.17 -3.76 -2.88
CA ILE A 294 3.22 -2.75 -3.37
C ILE A 294 2.81 -1.77 -2.28
N VAL A 295 2.37 -0.57 -2.70
CA VAL A 295 1.74 0.43 -1.82
C VAL A 295 0.23 0.43 -2.06
N ASP A 296 -0.54 0.09 -1.03
CA ASP A 296 -1.97 -0.24 -1.15
C ASP A 296 -2.80 0.34 0.01
N SER A 297 -3.51 1.44 -0.25
CA SER A 297 -4.41 2.06 0.71
C SER A 297 -5.67 1.23 1.03
N GLY A 298 -6.02 0.27 0.15
CA GLY A 298 -7.16 -0.63 0.35
C GLY A 298 -6.86 -1.80 1.29
N THR A 299 -5.58 -2.04 1.60
CA THR A 299 -5.16 -3.03 2.61
C THR A 299 -4.88 -2.35 3.95
N THR A 300 -5.54 -2.81 5.02
CA THR A 300 -5.35 -2.27 6.38
C THR A 300 -3.93 -2.44 6.91
N LEU A 301 -3.41 -3.68 6.94
CA LEU A 301 -2.20 -4.04 7.67
C LEU A 301 -0.93 -3.97 6.80
N LEU A 302 0.24 -3.87 7.43
CA LEU A 302 1.48 -4.26 6.75
C LEU A 302 1.45 -5.77 6.53
N ARG A 303 1.45 -6.21 5.27
CA ARG A 303 1.45 -7.65 4.95
C ARG A 303 2.82 -8.06 4.45
N LEU A 304 3.38 -9.13 5.01
CA LEU A 304 4.74 -9.59 4.71
C LEU A 304 4.71 -11.04 4.19
N PRO A 305 5.52 -11.41 3.20
CA PRO A 305 5.70 -12.81 2.81
C PRO A 305 6.05 -13.66 4.04
N GLN A 306 5.53 -14.89 4.12
CA GLN A 306 5.61 -15.72 5.33
C GLN A 306 7.01 -15.79 5.96
N LYS A 307 8.06 -15.94 5.15
CA LYS A 307 9.45 -15.99 5.63
C LYS A 307 9.90 -14.66 6.24
N VAL A 308 9.55 -13.54 5.62
CA VAL A 308 9.83 -12.19 6.11
C VAL A 308 9.01 -11.91 7.37
N PHE A 309 7.74 -12.29 7.39
CA PHE A 309 6.86 -12.16 8.56
C PHE A 309 7.45 -12.84 9.80
N ASN A 310 7.87 -14.11 9.66
CA ASN A 310 8.47 -14.86 10.75
C ASN A 310 9.75 -14.19 11.28
N ALA A 311 10.62 -13.73 10.37
CA ALA A 311 11.85 -13.03 10.75
C ALA A 311 11.58 -11.69 11.46
N VAL A 312 10.56 -10.95 11.03
CA VAL A 312 10.11 -9.71 11.70
C VAL A 312 9.59 -10.02 13.10
N VAL A 313 8.70 -11.01 13.25
CA VAL A 313 8.15 -11.41 14.56
C VAL A 313 9.27 -11.82 15.51
N GLU A 314 10.22 -12.64 15.05
CA GLU A 314 11.37 -13.07 15.86
C GLU A 314 12.24 -11.88 16.29
N ALA A 315 12.55 -10.96 15.37
CA ALA A 315 13.35 -9.78 15.67
C ALA A 315 12.64 -8.79 16.60
N VAL A 316 11.32 -8.61 16.44
CA VAL A 316 10.50 -7.77 17.33
C VAL A 316 10.45 -8.39 18.72
N ALA A 317 10.17 -9.69 18.84
CA ALA A 317 10.14 -10.39 20.12
C ALA A 317 11.50 -10.32 20.85
N ARG A 318 12.61 -10.48 20.13
CA ARG A 318 13.97 -10.41 20.70
C ARG A 318 14.35 -9.00 21.19
N THR A 319 13.88 -7.97 20.49
CA THR A 319 14.22 -6.57 20.80
C THR A 319 13.25 -5.97 21.82
N SER A 320 12.07 -6.57 21.95
CA SER A 320 11.04 -6.15 22.89
C SER A 320 11.51 -6.29 24.34
N LEU A 321 11.15 -5.33 25.18
CA LEU A 321 11.38 -5.39 26.63
C LEU A 321 10.36 -6.30 27.36
N ILE A 322 9.31 -6.72 26.66
CA ILE A 322 8.29 -7.64 27.18
C ILE A 322 8.80 -9.09 27.01
N PRO A 323 8.82 -9.90 28.11
CA PRO A 323 9.47 -11.22 28.10
C PRO A 323 8.85 -12.21 27.11
N GLU A 324 7.52 -12.27 27.04
CA GLU A 324 6.79 -13.18 26.16
C GLU A 324 5.49 -12.54 25.69
N PHE A 325 5.15 -12.79 24.42
CA PHE A 325 3.82 -12.58 23.86
C PHE A 325 3.25 -13.93 23.45
N SER A 326 1.93 -14.07 23.54
CA SER A 326 1.28 -15.26 22.99
C SER A 326 1.42 -15.31 21.47
N ASP A 327 1.49 -16.52 20.91
CA ASP A 327 1.40 -16.72 19.45
C ASP A 327 0.11 -16.12 18.86
N GLY A 328 -0.93 -16.06 19.69
CA GLY A 328 -2.19 -15.41 19.33
C GLY A 328 -2.06 -13.92 19.03
N PHE A 329 -1.17 -13.20 19.72
CA PHE A 329 -0.94 -11.78 19.47
C PHE A 329 -0.31 -11.55 18.10
N TRP A 330 0.75 -12.31 17.77
CA TRP A 330 1.45 -12.19 16.48
C TRP A 330 0.56 -12.56 15.29
N THR A 331 -0.29 -13.57 15.45
CA THR A 331 -1.27 -13.96 14.42
C THR A 331 -2.48 -13.02 14.36
N GLY A 332 -2.61 -12.08 15.30
CA GLY A 332 -3.74 -11.17 15.41
C GLY A 332 -5.04 -11.82 15.87
N SER A 333 -4.99 -13.05 16.41
CA SER A 333 -6.13 -13.77 16.99
C SER A 333 -6.40 -13.41 18.46
N GLN A 334 -5.43 -12.78 19.12
CA GLN A 334 -5.54 -12.26 20.49
C GLN A 334 -5.10 -10.80 20.55
N LEU A 335 -5.68 -10.05 21.49
CA LEU A 335 -5.27 -8.70 21.83
C LEU A 335 -4.36 -8.72 23.05
N ALA A 336 -3.41 -7.79 23.11
CA ALA A 336 -2.63 -7.52 24.31
C ALA A 336 -3.19 -6.25 24.98
N CYS A 337 -3.47 -6.30 26.29
CA CYS A 337 -4.15 -5.21 26.99
C CYS A 337 -3.33 -4.69 28.17
N TRP A 338 -3.28 -3.37 28.31
CA TRP A 338 -2.66 -2.64 29.42
C TRP A 338 -3.72 -1.80 30.13
N THR A 339 -3.45 -1.44 31.39
CA THR A 339 -4.29 -0.47 32.11
C THR A 339 -4.16 0.90 31.44
N ASN A 340 -5.21 1.74 31.46
CA ASN A 340 -5.21 3.04 30.76
C ASN A 340 -4.09 4.02 31.17
N SER A 341 -3.38 3.77 32.26
CA SER A 341 -2.24 4.57 32.70
C SER A 341 -0.91 4.18 32.02
N GLU A 342 -0.88 3.08 31.27
CA GLU A 342 0.31 2.51 30.66
C GLU A 342 0.12 2.38 29.14
N THR A 343 1.14 2.78 28.37
CA THR A 343 1.19 2.53 26.93
C THR A 343 2.34 1.59 26.61
N PRO A 344 2.15 0.63 25.69
CA PRO A 344 3.17 -0.38 25.44
C PRO A 344 4.29 0.09 24.50
N TRP A 345 4.19 1.30 23.94
CA TRP A 345 5.02 1.77 22.83
C TRP A 345 6.52 1.72 23.11
N SER A 346 6.95 2.07 24.33
CA SER A 346 8.38 2.09 24.69
C SER A 346 9.01 0.69 24.73
N TYR A 347 8.20 -0.36 24.83
CA TYR A 347 8.68 -1.73 24.86
C TYR A 347 8.95 -2.31 23.47
N PHE A 348 8.47 -1.66 22.41
CA PHE A 348 8.52 -2.18 21.06
C PHE A 348 9.54 -1.42 20.19
N PRO A 349 10.23 -2.09 19.25
CA PRO A 349 11.24 -1.46 18.41
C PRO A 349 10.65 -0.60 17.29
N LYS A 350 11.46 0.29 16.71
CA LYS A 350 11.14 0.88 15.39
C LYS A 350 11.30 -0.16 14.28
N ILE A 351 10.53 -0.03 13.20
CA ILE A 351 10.66 -0.83 11.98
C ILE A 351 10.98 0.10 10.83
N SER A 352 12.10 -0.15 10.12
CA SER A 352 12.51 0.66 8.96
C SER A 352 12.48 -0.18 7.68
N ILE A 353 11.91 0.37 6.61
CA ILE A 353 11.86 -0.22 5.28
C ILE A 353 12.73 0.64 4.36
N TYR A 354 13.80 0.06 3.82
CA TYR A 354 14.69 0.74 2.87
C TYR A 354 14.19 0.55 1.45
N LEU A 355 14.04 1.66 0.75
CA LEU A 355 13.58 1.74 -0.63
C LEU A 355 14.70 2.28 -1.50
N ARG A 356 14.83 1.75 -2.73
CA ARG A 356 15.80 2.28 -3.69
C ARG A 356 15.40 3.69 -4.09
N ASP A 357 16.36 4.61 -4.11
CA ASP A 357 16.17 5.97 -4.61
C ASP A 357 16.12 5.99 -6.15
N GLU A 358 15.71 7.11 -6.76
CA GLU A 358 15.84 7.31 -8.20
C GLU A 358 17.30 7.19 -8.67
N ASN A 359 18.26 7.62 -7.83
CA ASN A 359 19.64 7.25 -7.97
C ASN A 359 19.86 5.83 -7.45
N SER A 360 20.11 4.87 -8.34
CA SER A 360 20.24 3.45 -7.98
C SER A 360 21.34 3.13 -6.97
N SER A 361 22.36 4.01 -6.85
CA SER A 361 23.47 3.90 -5.89
C SER A 361 23.09 4.37 -4.48
N GLN A 362 21.85 4.84 -4.32
CA GLN A 362 21.31 5.38 -3.08
C GLN A 362 19.99 4.69 -2.72
N SER A 363 19.68 4.79 -1.44
CA SER A 363 18.41 4.39 -0.86
C SER A 363 18.01 5.39 0.22
N PHE A 364 16.75 5.35 0.60
CA PHE A 364 16.23 6.03 1.78
C PHE A 364 15.41 5.04 2.57
N ARG A 365 15.10 5.36 3.83
CA ARG A 365 14.24 4.52 4.66
C ARG A 365 13.03 5.28 5.14
N VAL A 366 11.90 4.58 5.16
CA VAL A 366 10.69 4.96 5.85
C VAL A 366 10.61 4.14 7.13
N THR A 367 10.49 4.81 8.27
CA THR A 367 10.51 4.19 9.60
C THR A 367 9.17 4.40 10.27
N ILE A 368 8.53 3.32 10.70
CA ILE A 368 7.31 3.35 11.52
C ILE A 368 7.66 3.06 12.99
N LEU A 369 7.03 3.81 13.89
CA LEU A 369 7.14 3.58 15.33
C LEU A 369 6.04 2.61 15.81
N PRO A 370 6.18 2.04 17.02
CA PRO A 370 5.22 1.10 17.60
C PRO A 370 3.77 1.53 17.57
N GLN A 371 3.49 2.83 17.71
CA GLN A 371 2.16 3.41 17.66
C GLN A 371 1.38 3.07 16.37
N LEU A 372 2.09 2.83 15.26
CA LEU A 372 1.46 2.48 13.99
C LEU A 372 1.16 0.98 13.88
N TYR A 373 2.06 0.11 14.36
CA TYR A 373 1.95 -1.34 14.17
C TYR A 373 1.52 -2.11 15.42
N ILE A 374 1.32 -1.45 16.55
CA ILE A 374 0.67 -2.00 17.73
C ILE A 374 -0.61 -1.17 17.86
N GLN A 375 -1.70 -1.63 17.27
CA GLN A 375 -2.84 -0.77 16.94
C GLN A 375 -3.91 -0.80 18.03
N PRO A 376 -4.44 0.35 18.48
CA PRO A 376 -5.47 0.39 19.50
C PRO A 376 -6.79 -0.22 18.99
N MET A 377 -7.35 -1.13 19.79
CA MET A 377 -8.63 -1.79 19.58
C MET A 377 -9.52 -1.52 20.80
N MET A 378 -10.84 -1.38 20.59
CA MET A 378 -11.75 -1.32 21.73
C MET A 378 -11.71 -2.64 22.50
N GLY A 379 -11.25 -2.57 23.75
CA GLY A 379 -10.97 -3.71 24.62
C GLY A 379 -12.11 -4.13 25.53
N ALA A 380 -11.86 -5.14 26.37
CA ALA A 380 -12.81 -5.76 27.30
C ALA A 380 -13.07 -4.90 28.56
N GLY A 381 -13.58 -3.68 28.37
CA GLY A 381 -14.01 -2.77 29.44
C GLY A 381 -13.29 -1.41 29.44
N LEU A 382 -13.86 -0.43 30.15
CA LEU A 382 -13.42 0.97 30.14
C LEU A 382 -12.04 1.22 30.80
N ASN A 383 -11.47 0.23 31.50
CA ASN A 383 -10.25 0.39 32.30
C ASN A 383 -8.98 -0.13 31.61
N TYR A 384 -9.12 -0.71 30.42
CA TYR A 384 -8.00 -1.27 29.65
C TYR A 384 -7.97 -0.72 28.24
N GLU A 385 -6.77 -0.44 27.76
CA GLU A 385 -6.48 -0.24 26.35
C GLU A 385 -5.91 -1.53 25.79
N CYS A 386 -6.56 -2.06 24.77
CA CYS A 386 -6.16 -3.29 24.11
C CYS A 386 -5.58 -2.98 22.74
N TYR A 387 -4.62 -3.79 22.33
CA TYR A 387 -3.85 -3.57 21.12
C TYR A 387 -3.75 -4.84 20.29
N ARG A 388 -3.77 -4.69 18.97
CA ARG A 388 -3.54 -5.76 18.00
C ARG A 388 -2.21 -5.56 17.30
N PHE A 389 -1.55 -6.65 16.91
CA PHE A 389 -0.41 -6.59 16.03
C PHE A 389 -0.83 -6.18 14.59
N GLY A 390 -0.32 -5.05 14.15
CA GLY A 390 -0.63 -4.36 12.88
C GLY A 390 0.10 -4.93 11.65
N ILE A 391 0.67 -6.12 11.79
CA ILE A 391 1.43 -6.81 10.74
C ILE A 391 0.85 -8.22 10.58
N SER A 392 0.70 -8.68 9.34
CA SER A 392 0.13 -10.00 9.06
C SER A 392 0.93 -10.76 7.98
N PRO A 393 0.85 -12.10 7.95
CA PRO A 393 1.47 -12.88 6.90
C PRO A 393 0.72 -12.72 5.57
N SER A 394 1.47 -12.94 4.50
CA SER A 394 1.01 -12.90 3.11
C SER A 394 1.60 -14.06 2.33
N THR A 395 0.81 -14.54 1.38
CA THR A 395 1.18 -15.64 0.49
C THR A 395 1.65 -15.18 -0.88
N ASN A 396 1.38 -13.93 -1.26
CA ASN A 396 1.46 -13.49 -2.66
C ASN A 396 1.96 -12.05 -2.88
N ALA A 397 2.31 -11.32 -1.81
CA ALA A 397 2.82 -9.95 -1.89
C ALA A 397 3.37 -9.46 -0.54
N LEU A 398 4.35 -8.57 -0.58
CA LEU A 398 4.57 -7.60 0.48
C LEU A 398 3.67 -6.38 0.22
N VAL A 399 2.83 -6.01 1.18
CA VAL A 399 1.86 -4.92 1.03
C VAL A 399 2.12 -3.85 2.09
N ILE A 400 2.57 -2.68 1.65
CA ILE A 400 2.63 -1.45 2.44
C ILE A 400 1.20 -0.90 2.52
N GLY A 401 0.47 -1.35 3.53
CA GLY A 401 -0.92 -0.99 3.78
C GLY A 401 -1.10 0.31 4.57
N ALA A 402 -2.34 0.59 4.96
CA ALA A 402 -2.75 1.75 5.75
C ALA A 402 -1.94 1.92 7.04
N THR A 403 -1.59 0.83 7.75
CA THR A 403 -0.70 0.85 8.92
C THR A 403 0.61 1.62 8.68
N VAL A 404 1.21 1.48 7.50
CA VAL A 404 2.44 2.20 7.16
C VAL A 404 2.11 3.57 6.59
N MET A 405 1.12 3.65 5.70
CA MET A 405 0.76 4.89 5.02
C MET A 405 0.25 5.98 5.98
N GLU A 406 -0.35 5.63 7.12
CA GLU A 406 -0.71 6.58 8.19
C GLU A 406 0.49 7.34 8.75
N GLY A 407 1.71 6.83 8.61
CA GLY A 407 2.92 7.53 9.00
C GLY A 407 3.37 8.61 8.01
N PHE A 408 2.88 8.62 6.77
CA PHE A 408 3.51 9.36 5.69
C PHE A 408 2.50 10.10 4.81
N TYR A 409 2.97 11.17 4.19
CA TYR A 409 2.33 11.71 3.00
C TYR A 409 2.90 10.97 1.79
N VAL A 410 2.04 10.26 1.07
CA VAL A 410 2.43 9.37 -0.03
C VAL A 410 2.02 9.98 -1.36
N ILE A 411 2.97 10.11 -2.28
CA ILE A 411 2.76 10.70 -3.61
C ILE A 411 2.84 9.61 -4.67
N PHE A 412 1.79 9.45 -5.45
CA PHE A 412 1.71 8.53 -6.59
C PHE A 412 1.94 9.31 -7.88
N ASP A 413 3.21 9.52 -8.23
CA ASP A 413 3.64 10.26 -9.41
C ASP A 413 3.71 9.33 -10.63
N ARG A 414 2.53 9.01 -11.19
CA ARG A 414 2.38 8.17 -12.38
C ARG A 414 3.09 8.78 -13.58
N ALA A 415 3.06 10.11 -13.72
CA ALA A 415 3.73 10.85 -14.79
C ALA A 415 5.25 10.59 -14.85
N ARG A 416 5.90 10.44 -13.69
CA ARG A 416 7.34 10.17 -13.58
C ARG A 416 7.67 8.76 -13.09
N LYS A 417 6.68 7.86 -13.05
CA LYS A 417 6.82 6.46 -12.65
C LYS A 417 7.54 6.27 -11.30
N ARG A 418 7.10 7.00 -10.27
CA ARG A 418 7.72 6.97 -8.94
C ARG A 418 6.71 7.17 -7.83
N VAL A 419 7.03 6.65 -6.65
CA VAL A 419 6.26 6.86 -5.42
C VAL A 419 7.10 7.70 -4.45
N GLY A 420 6.54 8.80 -3.97
CA GLY A 420 7.17 9.71 -3.01
C GLY A 420 6.70 9.45 -1.58
N PHE A 421 7.59 9.60 -0.61
CA PHE A 421 7.29 9.55 0.81
C PHE A 421 7.86 10.77 1.52
N ALA A 422 7.05 11.40 2.37
CA ALA A 422 7.46 12.43 3.31
C ALA A 422 6.78 12.22 4.67
N ALA A 423 7.36 12.77 5.74
CA ALA A 423 6.76 12.69 7.06
C ALA A 423 5.43 13.47 7.11
N SER A 424 4.38 12.83 7.63
CA SER A 424 3.06 13.47 7.76
C SER A 424 2.92 14.19 9.11
N PRO A 425 2.57 15.49 9.15
CA PRO A 425 2.35 16.22 10.39
C PRO A 425 1.08 15.77 11.15
N CYS A 426 0.16 15.06 10.51
CA CYS A 426 -0.98 14.47 11.22
C CYS A 426 -0.65 13.11 11.86
N ALA A 427 0.51 12.52 11.52
CA ALA A 427 1.03 11.31 12.14
C ALA A 427 1.77 11.63 13.45
N GLU A 428 1.07 12.29 14.36
CA GLU A 428 1.58 12.67 15.69
C GLU A 428 0.59 12.20 16.77
N ILE A 429 1.08 11.46 17.77
CA ILE A 429 0.28 11.06 18.93
C ILE A 429 0.85 11.75 20.16
N ALA A 430 0.01 12.48 20.88
CA ALA A 430 0.42 13.31 22.03
C ALA A 430 1.58 14.28 21.70
N GLY A 431 1.59 14.82 20.47
CA GLY A 431 2.61 15.76 19.99
C GLY A 431 3.96 15.13 19.65
N ALA A 432 4.06 13.79 19.63
CA ALA A 432 5.25 13.07 19.20
C ALA A 432 5.01 12.41 17.83
N PRO A 433 5.94 12.54 16.87
CA PRO A 433 5.81 11.88 15.56
C PRO A 433 5.83 10.36 15.73
N VAL A 434 5.03 9.66 14.94
CA VAL A 434 4.97 8.19 14.92
C VAL A 434 5.67 7.57 13.71
N SER A 435 6.40 8.38 12.95
CA SER A 435 7.14 7.96 11.76
C SER A 435 8.35 8.86 11.49
N GLU A 436 9.30 8.36 10.71
CA GLU A 436 10.50 9.09 10.29
C GLU A 436 10.85 8.75 8.83
N VAL A 437 11.38 9.70 8.07
CA VAL A 437 11.98 9.47 6.75
C VAL A 437 13.41 9.98 6.77
N SER A 438 14.36 9.20 6.26
CA SER A 438 15.78 9.59 6.24
C SER A 438 16.54 8.98 5.07
N GLY A 439 17.56 9.69 4.61
CA GLY A 439 18.43 9.29 3.50
C GLY A 439 19.44 10.41 3.17
N PRO A 440 20.34 10.21 2.19
CA PRO A 440 20.51 8.97 1.44
C PRO A 440 21.43 7.98 2.17
N PHE A 441 21.30 6.70 1.87
CA PHE A 441 22.22 5.63 2.26
C PHE A 441 22.80 4.96 1.01
N SER A 442 24.09 4.59 1.03
CA SER A 442 24.68 3.83 -0.08
C SER A 442 24.01 2.45 -0.22
N THR A 443 23.94 1.94 -1.44
CA THR A 443 23.44 0.60 -1.79
C THR A 443 24.55 -0.32 -2.34
N ASP A 444 25.82 0.05 -2.17
CA ASP A 444 26.97 -0.69 -2.71
C ASP A 444 27.06 -2.15 -2.20
N ASP A 445 26.50 -2.43 -1.02
CA ASP A 445 26.46 -3.75 -0.38
C ASP A 445 25.21 -4.56 -0.75
N ILE A 446 24.28 -3.99 -1.53
CA ILE A 446 23.02 -4.59 -1.92
C ILE A 446 23.05 -4.92 -3.41
N ALA A 447 22.39 -6.02 -3.81
CA ALA A 447 22.23 -6.35 -5.22
C ALA A 447 21.62 -5.17 -6.01
N SER A 448 22.05 -5.00 -7.27
CA SER A 448 21.58 -3.92 -8.14
C SER A 448 20.08 -4.01 -8.47
N ASN A 449 19.49 -5.21 -8.37
CA ASN A 449 18.06 -5.44 -8.49
C ASN A 449 17.62 -6.50 -7.47
N CYS A 450 16.70 -6.11 -6.60
CA CYS A 450 16.10 -6.97 -5.58
C CYS A 450 14.75 -7.54 -6.01
N VAL A 451 14.19 -7.13 -7.16
CA VAL A 451 13.00 -7.78 -7.72
C VAL A 451 13.45 -9.03 -8.50
N PRO A 452 12.98 -10.24 -8.13
CA PRO A 452 13.30 -11.44 -8.89
C PRO A 452 12.89 -11.27 -10.35
N ALA A 453 13.75 -11.70 -11.27
CA ALA A 453 13.31 -11.91 -12.64
C ALA A 453 12.20 -12.97 -12.61
N LEU A 454 11.04 -12.68 -13.20
CA LEU A 454 9.99 -13.66 -13.45
C LEU A 454 10.65 -14.95 -13.96
N PRO A 455 10.45 -16.11 -13.31
CA PRO A 455 11.07 -17.33 -13.78
C PRO A 455 10.55 -17.59 -15.19
N LEU A 456 11.46 -17.59 -16.16
CA LEU A 456 11.21 -18.01 -17.55
C LEU A 456 10.61 -19.43 -17.66
N ASN A 457 10.51 -20.17 -16.55
CA ASN A 457 9.97 -21.53 -16.50
C ASN A 457 8.46 -21.62 -16.73
N GLU A 458 7.66 -20.61 -16.37
CA GLU A 458 6.22 -20.61 -16.64
C GLU A 458 5.92 -20.69 -18.14
N PRO A 459 6.39 -19.75 -19.00
CA PRO A 459 6.14 -19.83 -20.43
C PRO A 459 6.78 -21.06 -21.08
N VAL A 460 7.95 -21.51 -20.59
CA VAL A 460 8.58 -22.74 -21.08
C VAL A 460 7.74 -23.98 -20.76
N LEU A 461 7.15 -24.08 -19.57
CA LEU A 461 6.30 -25.21 -19.19
C LEU A 461 5.00 -25.23 -20.02
N TRP A 462 4.41 -24.05 -20.28
CA TRP A 462 3.28 -23.92 -21.21
C TRP A 462 3.68 -24.35 -22.63
N ILE A 463 4.83 -23.89 -23.14
CA ILE A 463 5.35 -24.29 -24.45
C ILE A 463 5.59 -25.81 -24.51
N VAL A 464 6.18 -26.41 -23.47
CA VAL A 464 6.41 -27.86 -23.36
C VAL A 464 5.07 -28.62 -23.31
N SER A 465 4.08 -28.12 -22.57
CA SER A 465 2.75 -28.72 -22.49
C SER A 465 2.01 -28.68 -23.83
N TYR A 466 1.99 -27.51 -24.50
CA TYR A 466 1.36 -27.36 -25.81
C TYR A 466 2.06 -28.17 -26.90
N THR A 467 3.39 -28.27 -26.86
CA THR A 467 4.13 -29.13 -27.79
C THR A 467 3.84 -30.61 -27.55
N LEU A 468 3.79 -31.07 -26.28
CA LEU A 468 3.37 -32.44 -25.95
C LEU A 468 1.94 -32.75 -26.41
N MET A 469 0.99 -31.84 -26.17
CA MET A 469 -0.40 -32.00 -26.61
C MET A 469 -0.51 -32.07 -28.13
N SER A 470 0.25 -31.25 -28.86
CA SER A 470 0.31 -31.28 -30.32
C SER A 470 0.88 -32.59 -30.85
N VAL A 471 1.99 -33.08 -30.27
CA VAL A 471 2.59 -34.36 -30.64
C VAL A 471 1.64 -35.52 -30.37
N CYS A 472 0.99 -35.55 -29.20
CA CYS A 472 -0.05 -36.54 -28.89
C CYS A 472 -1.22 -36.48 -29.88
N GLY A 473 -1.68 -35.28 -30.26
CA GLY A 473 -2.72 -35.11 -31.26
C GLY A 473 -2.33 -35.65 -32.64
N ILE A 474 -1.10 -35.42 -33.09
CA ILE A 474 -0.57 -35.95 -34.36
C ILE A 474 -0.48 -37.49 -34.31
N ILE A 475 0.02 -38.06 -33.21
CA ILE A 475 0.09 -39.52 -33.03
C ILE A 475 -1.31 -40.12 -33.05
N LEU A 476 -2.28 -39.53 -32.35
CA LEU A 476 -3.66 -40.02 -32.33
C LEU A 476 -4.29 -39.95 -33.73
N PHE A 477 -4.07 -38.85 -34.45
CA PHE A 477 -4.58 -38.65 -35.80
C PHE A 477 -3.98 -39.65 -36.79
N THR A 478 -2.67 -39.91 -36.72
CA THR A 478 -2.01 -40.93 -37.56
C THR A 478 -2.50 -42.33 -37.25
N LEU A 479 -2.71 -42.69 -35.98
CA LEU A 479 -3.30 -43.97 -35.59
C LEU A 479 -4.73 -44.12 -36.11
N ILE A 480 -5.54 -43.07 -36.04
CA ILE A 480 -6.90 -43.07 -36.59
C ILE A 480 -6.88 -43.28 -38.11
N ILE A 481 -5.95 -42.63 -38.83
CA ILE A 481 -5.78 -42.85 -40.28
C ILE A 481 -5.37 -44.29 -40.57
N LEU A 482 -4.41 -44.84 -39.83
CA LEU A 482 -3.96 -46.22 -39.99
C LEU A 482 -5.07 -47.24 -39.70
N LEU A 483 -5.93 -46.98 -38.72
CA LEU A 483 -7.11 -47.80 -38.40
C LEU A 483 -8.23 -47.69 -39.45
N ARG A 484 -8.29 -46.57 -40.19
CA ARG A 484 -9.28 -46.32 -41.24
C ARG A 484 -8.81 -46.77 -42.63
N LEU A 485 -7.53 -47.10 -42.80
CA LEU A 485 -7.00 -47.68 -44.02
C LEU A 485 -7.33 -49.18 -44.06
N PRO A 486 -8.16 -49.66 -45.01
CA PRO A 486 -8.47 -51.08 -45.10
C PRO A 486 -7.20 -51.84 -45.51
N PHE A 487 -6.74 -52.76 -44.63
CA PHE A 487 -5.72 -53.74 -44.96
C PHE A 487 -6.14 -54.48 -46.24
N ARG A 488 -5.48 -54.16 -47.38
CA ARG A 488 -5.57 -54.96 -48.59
C ARG A 488 -4.80 -56.27 -48.37
N CYS A 489 -5.42 -57.21 -47.68
CA CYS A 489 -4.99 -58.60 -47.70
C CYS A 489 -5.35 -59.19 -49.06
N ARG A 490 -4.33 -59.46 -49.89
CA ARG A 490 -4.42 -60.28 -51.10
C ARG A 490 -4.80 -61.72 -50.68
N HIS A 491 -5.98 -62.18 -51.05
CA HIS A 491 -6.38 -63.59 -50.98
C HIS A 491 -5.94 -64.33 -52.25
N LEU A 492 -5.33 -65.51 -52.08
CA LEU A 492 -5.30 -66.64 -53.03
C LEU A 492 -5.40 -67.95 -52.21
N PRO A 493 -5.84 -69.10 -52.76
CA PRO A 493 -7.08 -69.72 -52.34
C PRO A 493 -6.91 -71.09 -51.65
N ARG A 494 -7.83 -71.35 -50.71
CA ARG A 494 -8.57 -72.60 -50.40
C ARG A 494 -7.85 -73.95 -50.51
N ASP A 495 -7.84 -74.67 -49.40
CA ASP A 495 -8.26 -76.09 -49.36
C ASP A 495 -8.97 -76.42 -48.02
N PRO A 496 -9.88 -77.41 -47.98
CA PRO A 496 -10.96 -77.53 -47.00
C PRO A 496 -10.76 -78.65 -45.96
N GLU A 497 -11.66 -78.66 -44.95
CA GLU A 497 -12.03 -79.81 -44.10
C GLU A 497 -10.94 -80.29 -43.09
N VAL A 498 -11.19 -80.65 -41.83
CA VAL A 498 -12.33 -81.30 -41.14
C VAL A 498 -11.90 -81.33 -39.64
N VAL A 499 -12.70 -80.82 -38.68
CA VAL A 499 -13.52 -81.59 -37.69
C VAL A 499 -13.06 -81.49 -36.21
N ASN A 500 -14.04 -81.09 -35.38
CA ASN A 500 -14.38 -81.44 -33.97
C ASN A 500 -13.37 -81.11 -32.85
N ASP A 501 -13.75 -80.92 -31.57
CA ASP A 501 -15.00 -81.23 -30.87
C ASP A 501 -15.16 -80.38 -29.59
N GLU A 502 -16.38 -80.45 -29.07
CA GLU A 502 -16.90 -80.09 -27.75
C GLU A 502 -16.00 -80.35 -26.53
N SER A 503 -16.09 -79.46 -25.54
CA SER A 503 -16.14 -79.77 -24.09
C SER A 503 -16.35 -78.45 -23.34
N SER A 504 -17.56 -78.03 -22.93
CA SER A 504 -18.44 -78.57 -21.90
C SER A 504 -17.78 -78.71 -20.52
N LEU A 505 -18.21 -77.84 -19.59
CA LEU A 505 -18.57 -78.14 -18.20
C LEU A 505 -17.73 -79.16 -17.42
N VAL A 506 -16.97 -78.69 -16.42
CA VAL A 506 -16.95 -79.37 -15.11
C VAL A 506 -16.90 -78.34 -13.98
N ARG A 507 -17.98 -78.33 -13.20
CA ARG A 507 -18.09 -77.80 -11.84
C ARG A 507 -18.00 -79.00 -10.88
N HIS A 508 -17.42 -78.79 -9.70
CA HIS A 508 -17.54 -79.54 -8.42
C HIS A 508 -16.39 -80.44 -7.93
N ARG A 509 -15.91 -80.10 -6.72
CA ARG A 509 -15.97 -80.89 -5.45
C ARG A 509 -15.42 -80.00 -4.31
N TRP A 510 -16.17 -79.54 -3.30
CA TRP A 510 -16.68 -80.23 -2.09
C TRP A 510 -15.67 -81.10 -1.34
N LYS A 511 -15.19 -80.59 -0.21
CA LYS A 511 -15.42 -81.16 1.13
C LYS A 511 -15.62 -80.02 2.12
#